data_AF-A0A8X6M2Y2-F1
#
_entry.id   AF-A0A8X6M2Y2-F1
#
_cell.length_a   1.000
_cell.length_b   1.000
_cell.length_c   1.000
_cell.angle_alpha   90.00
_cell.angle_beta   90.00
_cell.angle_gamma   90.00
#
_symmetry.space_group_name_H-M   'P 1'
#
loop_
_entity.id
_entity.type
_entity.pdbx_description
1 polymer ?
#
loop_
_entity_poly.entity_id
_entity_poly.type
_entity_poly.pdbx_seq_one_letter_code
_entity_poly.pdbx_strand_id
1 'polypeptide(L)'
;MDNIVSGDINKTGGLQKELEIFNGARVMLRSNINIEQGFVNGAMGIITEIIWPLFRRDHIYDTDIPSVRIDFGKDGIHLIKPKSIQFSTLRNYGTIERTQLSLIL
;
A
#
# COMPACT_ATOMS: atom_id res chain seq x y z
N MET A 1 18.63 -2.34 -9.14
CA MET A 1 17.52 -3.33 -9.15
C MET A 1 16.57 -3.18 -10.34
N ASP A 2 16.66 -2.10 -11.12
CA ASP A 2 15.71 -1.77 -12.19
C ASP A 2 15.69 -2.74 -13.40
N ASN A 3 16.60 -3.71 -13.47
CA ASN A 3 16.65 -4.70 -14.56
C ASN A 3 15.89 -6.01 -14.26
N ILE A 4 15.39 -6.19 -13.03
CA ILE A 4 14.77 -7.45 -12.57
C ILE A 4 13.28 -7.25 -12.20
N VAL A 5 12.89 -6.04 -11.76
CA VAL A 5 11.49 -5.68 -11.48
C VAL A 5 10.87 -5.08 -12.74
N SER A 6 9.66 -5.54 -13.10
CA SER A 6 8.91 -4.96 -14.22
C SER A 6 8.46 -3.53 -13.91
N GLY A 7 8.63 -2.61 -14.86
CA GLY A 7 8.03 -1.26 -14.77
C GLY A 7 6.51 -1.24 -15.03
N ASP A 8 5.96 -2.31 -15.61
CA ASP A 8 4.51 -2.49 -15.79
C ASP A 8 3.84 -2.92 -14.48
N ILE A 9 2.95 -2.07 -13.96
CA ILE A 9 2.21 -2.26 -12.69
C ILE A 9 1.37 -3.53 -12.70
N ASN A 10 0.87 -3.96 -13.87
CA ASN A 10 0.09 -5.19 -13.98
C ASN A 10 0.94 -6.45 -13.73
N LYS A 11 2.27 -6.31 -13.75
CA LYS A 11 3.24 -7.37 -13.46
C LYS A 11 3.87 -7.26 -12.07
N THR A 12 3.48 -6.25 -11.27
CA THR A 12 3.99 -6.02 -9.89
C THR A 12 2.89 -6.18 -8.84
N GLY A 13 1.88 -7.01 -9.13
CA GLY A 13 0.75 -7.23 -8.22
C GLY A 13 -0.12 -5.99 -8.02
N GLY A 14 -0.08 -5.03 -8.95
CA GLY A 14 -0.84 -3.79 -8.87
C GLY A 14 -0.25 -2.73 -7.94
N LEU A 15 0.98 -2.93 -7.43
CA LEU A 15 1.67 -1.97 -6.58
C LEU A 15 2.49 -0.98 -7.41
N GLN A 16 2.35 0.31 -7.12
CA GLN A 16 3.13 1.38 -7.73
C GLN A 16 4.60 1.31 -7.29
N LYS A 17 5.54 1.77 -8.14
CA LYS A 17 6.98 1.80 -7.78
C LYS A 17 7.22 2.59 -6.49
N GLU A 18 6.58 3.75 -6.38
CA GLU A 18 6.59 4.65 -5.23
C GLU A 18 5.15 5.11 -4.98
N LEU A 19 4.81 5.42 -3.73
CA LEU A 19 3.49 5.91 -3.33
C LEU A 19 3.70 7.06 -2.34
N GLU A 20 3.33 8.26 -2.76
CA GLU A 20 3.40 9.47 -1.94
C GLU A 20 2.06 9.69 -1.22
N ILE A 21 2.08 9.84 0.10
CA ILE A 21 0.88 10.04 0.91
C ILE A 21 1.07 11.16 1.93
N PHE A 22 -0.03 11.80 2.30
CA PHE A 22 -0.08 12.85 3.32
C PHE A 22 -1.46 12.86 3.99
N ASN A 23 -1.55 13.45 5.19
CA ASN A 23 -2.83 13.64 5.86
C ASN A 23 -3.74 14.55 5.02
N GLY A 24 -4.97 14.12 4.78
CA GLY A 24 -5.93 14.78 3.90
C GLY A 24 -5.87 14.30 2.45
N ALA A 25 -4.91 13.43 2.09
CA ALA A 25 -4.87 12.84 0.75
C ALA A 25 -6.11 11.97 0.52
N ARG A 26 -6.78 12.19 -0.62
CA ARG A 26 -7.87 11.33 -1.09
C ARG A 26 -7.25 10.14 -1.81
N VAL A 27 -7.67 8.94 -1.45
CA VAL A 27 -7.08 7.69 -1.94
C VAL A 27 -8.16 6.66 -2.27
N MET A 28 -7.80 5.70 -3.13
CA MET A 28 -8.62 4.53 -3.48
C MET A 28 -7.92 3.24 -3.07
N LEU A 29 -8.66 2.29 -2.50
CA LEU A 29 -8.19 0.92 -2.31
C LEU A 29 -8.00 0.20 -3.64
N ARG A 30 -6.88 -0.51 -3.80
CA ARG A 30 -6.59 -1.35 -4.98
C ARG A 30 -6.80 -2.83 -4.78
N SER A 31 -7.08 -3.24 -3.55
CA SER A 31 -7.32 -4.64 -3.20
C SER A 31 -8.45 -4.74 -2.20
N ASN A 32 -9.16 -5.86 -2.23
CA ASN A 32 -10.12 -6.18 -1.18
C ASN A 32 -9.38 -6.42 0.14
N ILE A 33 -9.74 -5.67 1.17
CA ILE A 33 -9.22 -5.81 2.53
C ILE A 33 -10.27 -6.50 3.40
N ASN A 34 -11.51 -6.00 3.36
CA ASN A 34 -12.64 -6.59 4.07
C ASN A 34 -13.92 -6.36 3.27
N ILE A 35 -14.45 -7.43 2.67
CA ILE A 35 -15.65 -7.36 1.83
C ILE A 35 -16.90 -7.07 2.66
N GLU A 36 -17.00 -7.66 3.86
CA GLU A 36 -18.17 -7.49 4.73
C GLU A 36 -18.32 -6.04 5.21
N GLN A 37 -17.20 -5.35 5.41
CA GLN A 37 -17.15 -3.93 5.78
C GLN A 37 -17.08 -2.99 4.57
N GLY A 38 -17.19 -3.51 3.34
CA GLY A 38 -17.16 -2.69 2.13
C GLY A 38 -15.80 -2.12 1.75
N PHE A 39 -14.70 -2.55 2.38
CA PHE A 39 -13.31 -2.20 2.03
C PHE A 39 -12.84 -3.04 0.86
N VAL A 40 -13.47 -2.79 -0.29
CA VAL A 40 -13.21 -3.45 -1.56
C VAL A 40 -12.32 -2.60 -2.46
N ASN A 41 -11.75 -3.22 -3.48
CA ASN A 41 -11.10 -2.50 -4.57
C ASN A 41 -12.07 -1.44 -5.16
N GLY A 42 -11.60 -0.21 -5.28
CA GLY A 42 -12.42 0.94 -5.70
C GLY A 42 -12.98 1.78 -4.55
N ALA A 43 -12.90 1.34 -3.29
CA ALA A 43 -13.37 2.14 -2.16
C ALA A 43 -12.52 3.40 -2.00
N MET A 44 -13.19 4.56 -1.94
CA MET A 44 -12.58 5.88 -1.83
C MET A 44 -12.61 6.37 -0.39
N GLY A 45 -11.51 6.96 0.08
CA GLY A 45 -11.47 7.58 1.40
C GLY A 45 -10.43 8.69 1.49
N ILE A 46 -10.35 9.31 2.66
CA ILE A 46 -9.38 10.36 3.00
C ILE A 46 -8.46 9.85 4.10
N ILE A 47 -7.15 9.98 3.91
CA ILE A 47 -6.18 9.66 4.96
C ILE A 47 -6.34 10.68 6.09
N THR A 48 -6.69 10.22 7.28
CA THR A 48 -6.82 11.07 8.48
C THR A 48 -5.54 11.09 9.30
N GLU A 49 -4.76 10.01 9.28
CA GLU A 49 -3.53 9.88 10.06
C GLU A 49 -2.55 8.89 9.42
N ILE A 50 -1.26 9.20 9.46
CA ILE A 50 -0.16 8.30 9.09
C ILE A 50 0.53 7.83 10.37
N ILE A 51 0.50 6.52 10.61
CA ILE A 51 1.00 5.88 11.82
C ILE A 51 2.25 5.09 11.49
N TRP A 52 3.38 5.56 11.98
CA TRP A 52 4.65 4.87 11.85
C TRP A 52 4.82 3.82 12.96
N PRO A 53 5.40 2.65 12.66
CA PRO A 53 5.56 1.57 13.63
C PRO A 53 6.56 1.90 14.75
N LEU A 54 7.50 2.82 14.48
CA LEU A 54 8.57 3.22 15.38
C LEU A 54 8.63 4.75 15.47
N PHE A 55 9.43 5.28 16.39
CA PHE A 55 9.74 6.71 16.37
C PHE A 55 10.68 7.03 15.21
N ARG A 56 10.62 8.25 14.67
CA ARG A 56 11.48 8.67 13.54
C ARG A 56 12.97 8.37 13.74
N ARG A 57 13.47 8.44 14.98
CA ARG A 57 14.87 8.12 15.35
C ARG A 57 15.20 6.63 15.27
N ASP A 58 14.19 5.78 15.31
CA ASP A 58 14.28 4.32 15.28
C ASP A 58 13.81 3.76 13.92
N HIS A 59 13.49 4.62 12.93
CA HIS A 59 13.24 4.22 11.53
C HIS A 59 14.58 3.93 10.85
N ILE A 60 15.13 2.75 11.12
CA ILE A 60 16.49 2.38 10.73
C ILE A 60 16.48 1.68 9.36
N TYR A 61 15.34 1.15 8.91
CA TYR A 61 15.27 0.30 7.74
C TYR A 61 14.29 0.82 6.67
N ASP A 62 14.66 0.66 5.39
CA ASP A 62 13.78 0.92 4.24
C ASP A 62 12.47 0.09 4.26
N THR A 63 12.43 -0.94 5.10
CA THR A 63 11.25 -1.79 5.34
C THR A 63 10.27 -1.22 6.36
N ASP A 64 10.61 -0.11 7.03
CA ASP A 64 9.72 0.55 7.98
C ASP A 64 8.62 1.29 7.20
N ILE A 65 7.50 0.62 6.96
CA ILE A 65 6.37 1.16 6.19
C ILE A 65 5.25 1.57 7.14
N PRO A 66 4.68 2.78 7.00
CA PRO A 66 3.61 3.24 7.87
C PRO A 66 2.30 2.51 7.58
N SER A 67 1.45 2.42 8.61
CA SER A 67 0.01 2.20 8.43
C SER A 67 -0.70 3.53 8.30
N VAL A 68 -1.92 3.54 7.75
CA VAL A 68 -2.72 4.75 7.62
C VAL A 68 -4.12 4.55 8.15
N ARG A 69 -4.67 5.59 8.76
CA ARG A 69 -6.10 5.66 9.06
C ARG A 69 -6.81 6.34 7.91
N ILE A 70 -7.87 5.72 7.42
CA ILE A 70 -8.67 6.22 6.30
C ILE A 70 -10.12 6.34 6.74
N ASP A 71 -10.70 7.50 6.48
CA ASP A 71 -12.15 7.71 6.57
C ASP A 71 -12.77 7.44 5.19
N PHE A 72 -13.62 6.42 5.11
CA PHE A 72 -14.37 6.05 3.90
C PHE A 72 -15.79 6.68 3.87
N GLY A 73 -16.14 7.49 4.88
CA GLY A 73 -17.40 8.23 4.99
C GLY A 73 -18.62 7.41 5.42
N LYS A 74 -18.52 6.08 5.46
CA LYS A 74 -19.64 5.17 5.78
C LYS A 74 -19.60 4.63 7.21
N ASP A 75 -18.49 4.01 7.59
CA ASP A 75 -18.40 3.17 8.81
C ASP A 75 -17.30 3.64 9.79
N GLY A 76 -16.84 4.88 9.61
CA GLY A 76 -15.83 5.52 10.45
C GLY A 76 -14.41 5.44 9.89
N ILE A 77 -13.44 5.56 10.79
CA ILE A 77 -12.01 5.60 10.46
C ILE A 77 -11.42 4.21 10.63
N HIS A 78 -10.78 3.70 9.57
CA HIS A 78 -10.23 2.35 9.53
C HIS A 78 -8.72 2.36 9.38
N LEU A 79 -8.05 1.49 10.13
CA LEU A 79 -6.60 1.29 10.03
C LEU A 79 -6.27 0.35 8.86
N ILE A 80 -5.61 0.89 7.85
CA ILE A 80 -5.06 0.15 6.73
C ILE A 80 -3.58 -0.11 6.97
N LYS A 81 -3.22 -1.40 6.98
CA LYS A 81 -1.83 -1.85 7.14
C LYS A 81 -1.21 -2.15 5.76
N PRO A 82 0.12 -2.01 5.62
CA PRO A 82 0.82 -2.49 4.44
C PRO A 82 0.60 -4.00 4.23
N LYS A 83 0.61 -4.43 2.97
CA LYS A 83 0.49 -5.82 2.57
C LYS A 83 1.72 -6.25 1.79
N SER A 84 2.19 -7.46 2.05
CA SER A 84 3.21 -8.12 1.24
C SER A 84 2.59 -8.82 0.04
N ILE A 85 3.16 -8.61 -1.14
CA ILE A 85 2.74 -9.25 -2.38
C ILE A 85 3.99 -9.80 -3.07
N GLN A 86 3.90 -11.05 -3.51
CA GLN A 86 4.92 -11.70 -4.33
C GLN A 86 4.54 -11.64 -5.81
N PHE A 87 5.50 -11.32 -6.66
CA PHE A 87 5.33 -11.32 -8.11
C PHE A 87 6.61 -11.80 -8.81
N SER A 88 6.44 -12.32 -10.03
CA SER A 88 7.55 -12.83 -10.82
C SER A 88 8.46 -11.71 -11.31
N THR A 89 9.76 -11.97 -11.25
CA THR A 89 10.77 -11.09 -11.84
C THR A 89 10.72 -11.13 -13.36
N LEU A 90 11.26 -10.08 -14.00
CA LEU A 90 11.60 -10.13 -15.42
C LEU A 90 12.53 -11.32 -15.67
N ARG A 91 12.33 -12.01 -16.79
CA ARG A 91 13.21 -13.10 -17.28
C ARG A 91 13.33 -14.31 -16.33
N ASN A 92 12.35 -14.55 -15.45
CA ASN A 92 12.26 -15.74 -14.59
C ASN A 92 13.45 -15.91 -13.62
N TYR A 93 14.06 -14.83 -13.13
CA TYR A 93 15.09 -14.89 -12.08
C TYR A 93 14.54 -15.27 -10.68
N GLY A 94 13.28 -15.70 -10.60
CA GLY A 94 12.57 -16.02 -9.38
C GLY A 94 11.43 -15.06 -9.09
N THR A 95 11.04 -14.97 -7.82
CA THR A 95 10.00 -14.08 -7.32
C THR A 95 10.61 -12.97 -6.47
N ILE A 96 9.97 -11.80 -6.47
CA ILE A 96 10.26 -10.71 -5.56
C ILE A 96 9.04 -10.52 -4.66
N GLU A 97 9.30 -10.30 -3.37
CA GLU A 97 8.30 -9.86 -2.41
C GLU A 97 8.43 -8.35 -2.19
N ARG A 98 7.30 -7.65 -2.20
CA ARG A 98 7.21 -6.24 -1.87
C ARG A 98 6.10 -6.01 -0.86
N THR A 99 6.40 -5.23 0.16
CA THR A 99 5.43 -4.74 1.14
C THR A 99 5.07 -3.29 0.80
N GLN A 100 3.78 -2.96 0.71
CA GLN A 100 3.31 -1.60 0.48
C GLN A 100 1.82 -1.44 0.87
N LEU A 101 1.36 -0.22 1.09
CA LEU A 101 -0.07 0.10 1.13
C LEU A 101 -0.69 -0.10 -0.26
N SER A 102 -1.79 -0.87 -0.34
CA SER A 102 -2.52 -1.11 -1.59
C SER A 102 -3.46 0.06 -1.92
N LEU A 103 -2.87 1.25 -2.12
CA LEU A 103 -3.57 2.52 -2.36
C LEU A 103 -3.12 3.16 -3.68
N ILE A 104 -4.00 3.97 -4.27
CA ILE A 104 -3.67 4.95 -5.32
C ILE A 104 -4.29 6.30 -4.97
N LEU A 105 -3.71 7.38 -5.48
CA LEU A 105 -4.27 8.74 -5.43
C LEU A 105 -5.17 9.01 -6.63
#